data_AF-A0AAU2X375-F1
#
_entry.id   AF-A0AAU2X375-F1
#
_cell.length_a   1.000
_cell.length_b   1.000
_cell.length_c   1.000
_cell.angle_alpha   90.00
_cell.angle_beta   90.00
_cell.angle_gamma   90.00
#
_symmetry.space_group_name_H-M   'P 1'
#
loop_
_entity.id
_entity.type
_entity.pdbx_description
1 polymer ?
#
loop_
_entity_poly.entity_id
_entity_poly.type
_entity_poly.pdbx_seq_one_letter_code
_entity_poly.pdbx_strand_id
1 'polypeptide(L)'
;MARKTFTLNTQPHVAEIGETELLFQPEVMGDEFLDAYSGLQDTTKTLGVDLSDLANVDVDQLRAVTTALRTFLARLMLPESAERFACWTVQVGGKVVGTYSSSQDAAEAAASRKNAKVADRSMRLPDRVLVELLEWAVELYGGGSRPTSSSSGSVPQSRMPGTSGRAASPSRGSTSTRGR
;
A
#
# COMPACT_ATOMS: atom_id res chain seq x y z
N MET A 1 -9.23 -38.07 1.00
CA MET A 1 -9.11 -36.74 1.63
C MET A 1 -8.04 -35.96 0.88
N ALA A 2 -8.34 -34.75 0.41
CA ALA A 2 -7.34 -33.88 -0.21
C ALA A 2 -6.67 -33.03 0.89
N ARG A 3 -5.33 -33.05 0.95
CA ARG A 3 -4.53 -32.21 1.85
C ARG A 3 -3.70 -31.25 1.01
N LYS A 4 -3.70 -29.97 1.38
CA LYS A 4 -2.88 -28.93 0.76
C LYS A 4 -2.07 -28.24 1.85
N THR A 5 -0.80 -28.01 1.59
CA THR A 5 0.12 -27.29 2.48
C THR A 5 0.32 -25.88 1.95
N PHE A 6 0.40 -24.91 2.87
CA PHE A 6 0.71 -23.52 2.58
C PHE A 6 1.93 -23.09 3.40
N THR A 7 2.70 -22.17 2.86
CA THR A 7 3.88 -21.60 3.51
C THR A 7 3.54 -20.18 3.92
N LEU A 8 3.88 -19.82 5.15
CA LEU A 8 3.73 -18.47 5.70
C LEU A 8 5.10 -17.92 6.05
N ASN A 9 5.28 -16.62 5.87
CA ASN A 9 6.43 -15.93 6.40
C ASN A 9 6.34 -15.91 7.93
N THR A 10 7.48 -16.08 8.58
CA THR A 10 7.59 -16.09 10.04
C THR A 10 8.61 -15.08 10.56
N GLN A 11 9.39 -14.51 9.65
CA GLN A 11 10.38 -13.48 9.95
C GLN A 11 9.83 -12.12 9.55
N PRO A 12 10.07 -11.07 10.35
CA PRO A 12 9.71 -9.70 9.98
C PRO A 12 10.35 -9.31 8.65
N HIS A 13 9.63 -8.54 7.84
CA HIS A 13 10.23 -7.89 6.68
C HIS A 13 11.01 -6.67 7.16
N VAL A 14 12.19 -6.42 6.59
CA VAL A 14 13.08 -5.35 7.04
C VAL A 14 13.22 -4.32 5.94
N ALA A 15 12.87 -3.07 6.24
CA ALA A 15 13.20 -1.92 5.39
C ALA A 15 14.44 -1.22 5.95
N GLU A 16 15.52 -1.23 5.18
CA GLU A 16 16.79 -0.58 5.50
C GLU A 16 16.80 0.86 4.97
N ILE A 17 16.92 1.84 5.87
CA ILE A 17 16.93 3.27 5.54
C ILE A 17 18.19 3.89 6.13
N GLY A 18 19.28 3.86 5.35
CA GLY A 18 20.59 4.30 5.83
C GLY A 18 21.06 3.42 6.98
N GLU A 19 21.14 3.99 8.18
CA GLU A 19 21.55 3.28 9.41
C GLU A 19 20.37 2.76 10.24
N THR A 20 19.14 2.96 9.77
CA THR A 20 17.92 2.61 10.52
C THR A 20 17.19 1.47 9.86
N GLU A 21 16.78 0.50 10.68
CA GLU A 21 15.93 -0.62 10.26
C GLU A 21 14.49 -0.40 10.76
N LEU A 22 13.52 -0.56 9.85
CA LEU A 22 12.11 -0.62 10.18
C LEU A 22 11.60 -2.04 9.94
N LEU A 23 11.06 -2.65 11.00
CA LEU A 23 10.57 -4.02 11.00
C LEU A 23 9.07 -4.01 10.73
N PHE A 24 8.67 -4.77 9.72
CA PHE A 24 7.29 -4.97 9.29
C PHE A 24 6.80 -6.37 9.69
N GLN A 25 5.49 -6.50 9.87
CA GLN A 25 4.88 -7.76 10.29
C GLN A 25 5.19 -8.89 9.28
N PRO A 26 5.50 -10.12 9.72
CA PRO A 26 5.80 -11.22 8.79
C PRO A 26 4.63 -11.50 7.82
N GLU A 27 3.41 -11.45 8.35
CA GLU A 27 2.15 -11.62 7.61
C GLU A 27 1.15 -10.61 8.17
N VAL A 28 0.25 -10.12 7.32
CA VAL A 28 -0.86 -9.23 7.71
C VAL A 28 -2.15 -9.85 7.21
N MET A 29 -3.21 -9.79 8.01
CA MET A 29 -4.50 -10.29 7.58
C MET A 29 -5.05 -9.39 6.47
N GLY A 30 -5.61 -10.00 5.42
CA GLY A 30 -6.00 -9.24 4.22
C GLY A 30 -7.06 -8.17 4.49
N ASP A 31 -7.97 -8.42 5.44
CA ASP A 31 -8.94 -7.44 5.93
C ASP A 31 -8.27 -6.27 6.66
N GLU A 32 -7.34 -6.52 7.58
CA GLU A 32 -6.59 -5.47 8.27
C GLU A 32 -5.81 -4.57 7.29
N PHE A 33 -5.21 -5.16 6.27
CA PHE A 33 -4.52 -4.41 5.22
C PHE A 33 -5.50 -3.53 4.43
N LEU A 34 -6.64 -4.10 3.99
CA LEU A 34 -7.64 -3.37 3.21
C LEU A 34 -8.29 -2.25 4.02
N ASP A 35 -8.54 -2.46 5.31
CA ASP A 35 -9.08 -1.43 6.21
C ASP A 35 -8.07 -0.29 6.40
N ALA A 36 -6.79 -0.60 6.60
CA ALA A 36 -5.76 0.41 6.68
C ALA A 36 -5.59 1.17 5.34
N TYR A 37 -5.60 0.45 4.22
CA TYR A 37 -5.41 1.02 2.89
C TYR A 37 -6.59 1.88 2.44
N SER A 38 -7.82 1.49 2.79
CA SER A 38 -9.02 2.30 2.53
C SER A 38 -8.96 3.64 3.26
N GLY A 39 -8.53 3.67 4.53
CA GLY A 39 -8.34 4.92 5.27
C GLY A 39 -7.33 5.87 4.62
N LEU A 40 -6.25 5.33 4.03
CA LEU A 40 -5.31 6.13 3.24
C LEU A 40 -5.97 6.67 1.96
N GLN A 41 -6.66 5.82 1.21
CA GLN A 41 -7.34 6.22 -0.03
C GLN A 41 -8.43 7.26 0.20
N ASP A 42 -9.18 7.15 1.28
CA ASP A 42 -10.24 8.11 1.59
C ASP A 42 -9.64 9.48 1.88
N THR A 43 -8.53 9.52 2.61
CA THR A 43 -7.78 10.77 2.86
C THR A 43 -7.29 11.40 1.56
N THR A 44 -6.67 10.62 0.66
CA THR A 44 -6.16 11.16 -0.60
C THR A 44 -7.28 11.61 -1.54
N LYS A 45 -8.39 10.86 -1.61
CA LYS A 45 -9.59 11.23 -2.39
C LYS A 45 -10.24 12.50 -1.87
N THR A 46 -10.41 12.63 -0.56
CA THR A 46 -10.99 13.84 0.06
C THR A 46 -10.15 15.08 -0.23
N LEU A 47 -8.83 14.94 -0.27
CA LEU A 47 -7.91 16.04 -0.56
C LEU A 47 -7.70 16.27 -2.07
N GLY A 48 -8.17 15.36 -2.93
CA GLY A 48 -7.96 15.42 -4.38
C GLY A 48 -6.49 15.25 -4.78
N VAL A 49 -5.70 14.52 -3.98
CA VAL A 49 -4.25 14.37 -4.16
C VAL A 49 -3.93 13.05 -4.86
N ASP A 50 -3.11 13.11 -5.89
CA ASP A 50 -2.48 11.94 -6.50
C ASP A 50 -1.14 11.66 -5.80
N LEU A 51 -0.99 10.45 -5.23
CA LEU A 51 0.24 10.02 -4.58
C LEU A 51 1.43 9.90 -5.56
N SER A 52 1.15 9.81 -6.86
CA SER A 52 2.17 9.78 -7.91
C SER A 52 2.60 11.17 -8.39
N ASP A 53 1.86 12.23 -8.07
CA ASP A 53 2.21 13.63 -8.37
C ASP A 53 2.03 14.54 -7.15
N LEU A 54 3.01 14.50 -6.24
CA LEU A 54 3.04 15.35 -5.05
C LEU A 54 3.62 16.75 -5.31
N ALA A 55 4.14 17.02 -6.51
CA ALA A 55 4.86 18.27 -6.80
C ALA A 55 3.93 19.49 -6.89
N ASN A 56 2.66 19.27 -7.23
CA ASN A 56 1.67 20.32 -7.47
C ASN A 56 0.63 20.44 -6.35
N VAL A 57 0.86 19.77 -5.21
CA VAL A 57 -0.07 19.70 -4.09
C VAL A 57 0.16 20.87 -3.13
N ASP A 58 -0.92 21.39 -2.54
CA ASP A 58 -0.81 22.42 -1.51
C ASP A 58 -0.08 21.88 -0.25
N VAL A 59 0.63 22.76 0.45
CA VAL A 59 1.49 22.36 1.59
C VAL A 59 0.69 21.72 2.73
N ASP A 60 -0.52 22.20 2.99
CA ASP A 60 -1.36 21.67 4.07
C ASP A 60 -1.93 20.30 3.68
N GLN A 61 -2.31 20.12 2.41
CA GLN A 61 -2.73 18.84 1.86
C GLN A 61 -1.59 17.81 1.87
N LEU A 62 -0.38 18.22 1.47
CA LEU A 62 0.80 17.36 1.48
C LEU A 62 1.11 16.88 2.89
N ARG A 63 1.05 17.78 3.89
CA ARG A 63 1.25 17.41 5.30
C ARG A 63 0.22 16.40 5.78
N ALA A 64 -1.06 16.55 5.40
CA ALA A 64 -2.12 15.61 5.76
C ALA A 64 -1.90 14.24 5.11
N VAL A 65 -1.56 14.21 3.82
CA VAL A 65 -1.23 12.97 3.08
C VAL A 65 -0.02 12.26 3.69
N THR A 66 1.08 12.97 3.96
CA THR A 66 2.27 12.40 4.61
C THR A 66 1.94 11.83 5.99
N THR A 67 1.04 12.47 6.74
CA THR A 67 0.59 11.98 8.05
C THR A 67 -0.25 10.70 7.92
N ALA A 68 -1.16 10.64 6.95
CA ALA A 68 -1.96 9.45 6.66
C ALA A 68 -1.08 8.28 6.18
N LEU A 69 -0.12 8.54 5.28
CA LEU A 69 0.86 7.56 4.81
C LEU A 69 1.66 6.98 5.98
N ARG A 70 2.15 7.83 6.89
CA ARG A 70 2.89 7.34 8.05
C ARG A 70 2.03 6.47 8.97
N THR A 71 0.79 6.90 9.21
CA THR A 71 -0.15 6.16 10.05
C THR A 71 -0.48 4.79 9.43
N PHE A 72 -0.69 4.75 8.11
CA PHE A 72 -0.90 3.51 7.36
C PHE A 72 0.30 2.56 7.48
N LEU A 73 1.50 3.03 7.15
CA LEU A 73 2.72 2.22 7.20
C LEU A 73 3.03 1.72 8.61
N ALA A 74 2.83 2.56 9.65
CA ALA A 74 3.04 2.18 11.04
C ALA A 74 2.14 1.03 11.51
N ARG A 75 0.93 0.88 10.95
CA ARG A 75 0.05 -0.25 11.27
C ARG A 75 0.59 -1.59 10.77
N LEU A 76 1.38 -1.55 9.70
CA LEU A 76 2.03 -2.72 9.13
C LEU A 76 3.39 -3.04 9.77
N MET A 77 3.87 -2.15 10.66
CA MET A 77 5.12 -2.31 11.39
C MET A 77 4.94 -3.12 12.68
N LEU A 78 6.03 -3.69 13.18
CA LEU A 78 6.11 -4.14 14.56
C LEU A 78 6.02 -2.94 15.51
N PRO A 79 5.52 -3.12 16.76
CA PRO A 79 5.32 -2.02 17.70
C PRO A 79 6.56 -1.13 17.89
N GLU A 80 7.73 -1.74 18.00
CA GLU A 80 9.00 -1.04 18.21
C GLU A 80 9.39 -0.11 17.04
N SER A 81 9.09 -0.52 15.81
CA SER A 81 9.33 0.30 14.61
C SER A 81 8.21 1.32 14.42
N ALA A 82 6.96 0.95 14.67
CA ALA A 82 5.80 1.83 14.59
C ALA A 82 5.94 3.04 15.53
N GLU A 83 6.34 2.82 16.78
CA GLU A 83 6.54 3.89 17.77
C GLU A 83 7.65 4.87 17.41
N ARG A 84 8.70 4.41 16.70
CA ARG A 84 9.77 5.29 16.21
C ARG A 84 9.32 6.03 14.95
N PHE A 85 8.57 5.34 14.10
CA PHE A 85 8.20 5.83 12.78
C PHE A 85 7.08 6.86 12.81
N ALA A 86 6.02 6.61 13.59
CA ALA A 86 4.81 7.43 13.65
C ALA A 86 4.45 7.71 15.12
N CYS A 87 4.88 8.87 15.62
CA CYS A 87 4.82 9.22 17.03
C CYS A 87 4.34 10.65 17.23
N TRP A 88 3.18 10.79 17.86
CA TRP A 88 2.64 12.08 18.27
C TRP A 88 2.56 12.14 19.78
N THR A 89 3.11 13.21 20.33
CA THR A 89 3.08 13.45 21.77
C THR A 89 2.12 14.59 22.08
N VAL A 90 1.29 14.41 23.10
CA VAL A 90 0.47 15.49 23.65
C VAL A 90 1.24 16.08 24.83
N GLN A 91 1.41 17.39 24.82
CA GLN A 91 2.14 18.14 25.85
C GLN A 91 1.23 19.14 26.54
N VAL A 92 1.28 19.21 27.86
CA VAL A 92 0.59 20.23 28.67
C VAL A 92 1.62 20.93 29.53
N GLY A 93 1.75 22.25 29.39
CA GLY A 93 2.75 23.02 30.14
C GLY A 93 4.19 22.54 29.91
N GLY A 94 4.51 22.05 28.70
CA GLY A 94 5.84 21.55 28.34
C GLY A 94 6.16 20.12 28.78
N LYS A 95 5.24 19.41 29.45
CA LYS A 95 5.41 18.00 29.83
C LYS A 95 4.60 17.09 28.91
N VAL A 96 5.20 15.98 28.48
CA VAL A 96 4.50 14.94 27.71
C VAL A 96 3.51 14.22 28.63
N VAL A 97 2.24 14.23 28.25
CA VAL A 97 1.13 13.61 29.00
C VAL A 97 0.56 12.38 28.28
N GLY A 98 0.98 12.11 27.06
CA GLY A 98 0.59 10.94 26.29
C GLY A 98 1.35 10.84 24.97
N THR A 99 1.47 9.62 24.48
CA THR A 99 2.08 9.27 23.18
C THR A 99 1.05 8.47 22.39
N TYR A 100 0.93 8.77 21.10
CA TYR A 100 -0.10 8.26 20.21
C TYR A 100 0.52 7.88 18.86
N SER A 101 -0.02 6.86 18.23
CA SER A 101 0.39 6.36 16.90
C SER A 101 -0.38 7.02 15.74
N SER A 102 -1.29 7.95 16.05
CA SER A 102 -2.07 8.72 15.09
C SER A 102 -2.12 10.19 15.52
N SER A 103 -2.01 11.08 14.53
CA SER A 103 -2.18 12.52 14.76
C SER A 103 -3.60 12.88 15.22
N GLN A 104 -4.61 12.12 14.77
CA GLN A 104 -6.01 12.34 15.12
C GLN A 104 -6.26 12.02 16.59
N ASP A 105 -5.83 10.85 17.05
CA ASP A 105 -5.98 10.43 18.46
C ASP A 105 -5.25 11.40 19.40
N ALA A 106 -4.07 11.87 18.98
CA ALA A 106 -3.33 12.89 19.71
C ALA A 106 -4.10 14.23 19.78
N ALA A 107 -4.75 14.64 18.69
CA ALA A 107 -5.56 15.85 18.64
C ALA A 107 -6.82 15.74 19.53
N GLU A 108 -7.51 14.60 19.51
CA GLU A 108 -8.66 14.33 20.37
C GLU A 108 -8.28 14.34 21.85
N ALA A 109 -7.15 13.71 22.20
CA ALA A 109 -6.62 13.73 23.55
C ALA A 109 -6.11 15.11 24.01
N ALA A 110 -5.67 15.96 23.07
CA ALA A 110 -5.30 17.34 23.34
C ALA A 110 -6.55 18.23 23.53
N ALA A 111 -7.61 18.03 22.73
CA ALA A 111 -8.84 18.82 22.81
C ALA A 111 -9.50 18.71 24.20
N SER A 112 -9.38 17.56 24.86
CA SER A 112 -9.89 17.32 26.20
C SER A 112 -9.10 18.02 27.32
N ARG A 113 -8.00 18.73 27.00
CA ARG A 113 -7.05 19.29 27.98
C ARG A 113 -6.77 20.78 27.71
N LYS A 114 -6.89 21.61 28.74
CA LYS A 114 -6.57 23.05 28.63
C LYS A 114 -5.08 23.25 28.38
N ASN A 115 -4.72 24.08 27.38
CA ASN A 115 -3.35 24.38 26.97
C ASN A 115 -2.53 23.16 26.51
N ALA A 116 -3.18 22.13 25.99
CA ALA A 116 -2.48 21.01 25.36
C ALA A 116 -1.96 21.38 23.96
N LYS A 117 -0.80 20.86 23.61
CA LYS A 117 -0.18 20.98 22.28
C LYS A 117 0.18 19.59 21.77
N VAL A 118 -0.11 19.32 20.51
CA VAL A 118 0.36 18.11 19.83
C VAL A 118 1.72 18.42 19.20
N ALA A 119 2.70 17.56 19.46
CA ALA A 119 4.02 17.63 18.84
C ALA A 119 4.31 16.33 18.08
N ASP A 120 4.60 16.47 16.80
CA ASP A 120 5.01 15.39 15.91
C ASP A 120 6.48 15.02 16.17
N ARG A 121 6.68 13.86 16.81
CA ARG A 121 7.96 13.23 17.12
C ARG A 121 8.28 12.07 16.17
N SER A 122 7.49 11.91 15.11
CA SER A 122 7.68 10.88 14.10
C SER A 122 9.03 11.02 13.39
N MET A 123 9.52 9.90 12.88
CA MET A 123 10.71 9.87 12.05
C MET A 123 10.53 10.78 10.82
N ARG A 124 11.51 11.64 10.56
CA ARG A 124 11.53 12.52 9.38
C ARG A 124 12.21 11.79 8.24
N LEU A 125 11.41 11.37 7.26
CA LEU A 125 11.88 10.78 6.02
C LEU A 125 11.51 11.65 4.83
N PRO A 126 12.32 11.67 3.77
CA PRO A 126 11.93 12.27 2.49
C PRO A 126 10.68 11.61 1.93
N ASP A 127 9.82 12.39 1.26
CA ASP A 127 8.54 11.87 0.73
C ASP A 127 8.74 10.70 -0.24
N ARG A 128 9.80 10.75 -1.06
CA ARG A 128 10.18 9.62 -1.95
C ARG A 128 10.31 8.29 -1.20
N VAL A 129 10.89 8.31 0.00
CA VAL A 129 11.11 7.10 0.80
C VAL A 129 9.77 6.59 1.35
N LEU A 130 8.87 7.49 1.72
CA LEU A 130 7.52 7.11 2.18
C LEU A 130 6.70 6.47 1.06
N VAL A 131 6.83 6.97 -0.17
CA VAL A 131 6.17 6.40 -1.35
C VAL A 131 6.77 5.03 -1.72
N GLU A 132 8.10 4.90 -1.70
CA GLU A 132 8.79 3.62 -1.91
C GLU A 132 8.40 2.57 -0.86
N LEU A 133 8.29 2.96 0.41
CA LEU A 133 7.81 2.07 1.49
C LEU A 133 6.34 1.65 1.28
N LEU A 134 5.49 2.57 0.82
CA LEU A 134 4.10 2.24 0.47
C LEU A 134 4.06 1.21 -0.66
N GLU A 135 4.84 1.43 -1.71
CA GLU A 135 4.93 0.51 -2.86
C GLU A 135 5.34 -0.88 -2.43
N TRP A 136 6.40 -0.96 -1.64
CA TRP A 136 6.90 -2.21 -1.10
C TRP A 136 5.88 -2.90 -0.19
N ALA A 137 5.21 -2.16 0.70
CA ALA A 137 4.18 -2.72 1.57
C ALA A 137 2.97 -3.27 0.78
N VAL A 138 2.57 -2.58 -0.30
CA VAL A 138 1.49 -3.07 -1.17
C VAL A 138 1.92 -4.32 -1.95
N GLU A 139 3.18 -4.41 -2.35
CA GLU A 139 3.72 -5.63 -2.97
C GLU A 139 3.70 -6.81 -1.99
N LEU A 140 4.18 -6.59 -0.76
CA LEU A 140 4.25 -7.61 0.30
C LEU A 140 2.86 -8.14 0.69
N TYR A 141 1.92 -7.24 1.00
CA TYR A 141 0.65 -7.61 1.64
C TYR A 141 -0.55 -7.55 0.71
N GLY A 142 -0.47 -6.78 -0.38
CA GLY A 142 -1.55 -6.65 -1.37
C GLY A 142 -1.58 -7.76 -2.41
N GLY A 143 -0.70 -8.77 -2.31
CA GLY A 143 -0.66 -9.91 -3.24
C GLY A 143 -0.20 -9.52 -4.65
N GLY A 144 0.72 -8.54 -4.76
CA GLY A 144 1.29 -8.09 -6.04
C GLY A 144 0.33 -7.30 -6.95
N SER A 145 -0.89 -7.03 -6.49
CA SER A 145 -1.86 -6.19 -7.19
C SER A 145 -2.30 -5.06 -6.27
N ARG A 146 -1.94 -3.80 -6.59
CA ARG A 146 -2.53 -2.63 -5.91
C ARG A 146 -4.07 -2.80 -5.93
N PRO A 147 -4.75 -2.79 -4.77
CA PRO A 147 -6.22 -2.75 -4.75
C PRO A 147 -6.62 -1.54 -5.58
N THR A 148 -7.30 -1.81 -6.70
CA THR A 148 -7.36 -0.94 -7.88
C THR A 148 -7.73 0.52 -7.54
N SER A 149 -6.72 1.37 -7.35
CA SER A 149 -6.84 2.79 -7.67
C SER A 149 -6.63 2.91 -9.17
N SER A 150 -7.57 3.57 -9.85
CA SER A 150 -7.60 3.79 -11.29
C SER A 150 -6.26 4.26 -11.87
N SER A 151 -5.49 3.36 -12.48
CA SER A 151 -4.58 3.68 -13.58
C SER A 151 -4.27 2.44 -14.42
N SER A 152 -4.17 2.70 -15.72
CA SER A 152 -4.09 1.76 -16.83
C SER A 152 -2.79 0.94 -16.84
N GLY A 153 -2.71 -0.10 -16.02
CA GLY A 153 -1.65 -1.11 -16.07
C GLY A 153 -2.18 -2.40 -16.68
N SER A 154 -1.98 -2.59 -17.98
CA SER A 154 -2.34 -3.82 -18.68
C SER A 154 -1.59 -5.01 -18.10
N VAL A 155 -2.30 -5.91 -17.42
CA VAL A 155 -1.81 -7.27 -17.20
C VAL A 155 -1.67 -7.91 -18.57
N PRO A 156 -0.50 -8.42 -19.01
CA PRO A 156 -0.48 -9.27 -20.18
C PRO A 156 -1.33 -10.49 -19.87
N GLN A 157 -2.45 -10.59 -20.58
CA GLN A 157 -3.35 -11.71 -20.56
C GLN A 157 -2.51 -12.99 -20.76
N SER A 158 -2.60 -13.92 -19.81
CA SER A 158 -1.94 -15.22 -19.92
C SER A 158 -2.27 -15.84 -21.29
N ARG A 159 -1.24 -16.38 -21.97
CA ARG A 159 -1.36 -16.97 -23.32
C ARG A 159 -2.52 -17.96 -23.32
N MET A 160 -3.54 -17.69 -24.14
CA MET A 160 -4.64 -18.62 -24.38
C MET A 160 -4.08 -19.99 -24.84
N PRO A 161 -4.61 -21.11 -24.34
CA PRO A 161 -4.31 -22.43 -24.89
C PRO A 161 -4.67 -22.47 -26.37
N GLY A 162 -3.78 -23.03 -27.19
CA GLY A 162 -3.83 -22.94 -28.65
C GLY A 162 -5.17 -23.27 -29.27
N THR A 163 -5.61 -22.40 -30.19
CA THR A 163 -6.71 -22.67 -31.12
C THR A 163 -6.39 -23.91 -31.93
N SER A 164 -7.19 -24.96 -31.78
CA SER A 164 -7.15 -26.16 -32.60
C SER A 164 -7.26 -25.77 -34.09
N GLY A 165 -6.19 -26.02 -34.85
CA GLY A 165 -6.13 -25.74 -36.28
C GLY A 165 -7.23 -26.47 -37.03
N ARG A 166 -8.10 -25.71 -37.69
CA ARG A 166 -9.12 -26.20 -38.61
C ARG A 166 -8.39 -26.74 -39.84
N ALA A 167 -8.27 -28.06 -39.95
CA ALA A 167 -7.67 -28.73 -41.09
C ALA A 167 -8.37 -28.31 -42.38
N ALA A 168 -7.62 -27.73 -43.32
CA ALA A 168 -8.04 -27.58 -44.70
C ALA A 168 -7.87 -28.95 -45.39
N SER A 169 -8.97 -29.70 -45.52
CA SER A 169 -9.02 -30.89 -46.37
C SER A 169 -8.80 -30.49 -47.84
N PRO A 170 -7.91 -31.17 -48.59
CA PRO A 170 -7.75 -30.91 -50.03
C PRO A 170 -8.98 -31.42 -50.78
N SER A 171 -9.68 -30.52 -51.46
CA SER A 171 -10.72 -30.87 -52.43
C SER A 171 -10.09 -31.62 -53.61
N ARG A 172 -10.46 -32.88 -53.78
CA ARG A 172 -10.21 -33.69 -54.98
C ARG A 172 -10.82 -32.97 -56.20
N GLY A 173 -9.97 -32.48 -57.10
CA GLY A 173 -10.38 -32.05 -58.43
C GLY A 173 -10.74 -33.26 -59.28
N SER A 174 -12.04 -33.43 -59.56
CA SER A 174 -12.57 -34.42 -60.49
C SER A 174 -12.40 -33.94 -61.94
N THR A 175 -11.76 -34.79 -62.73
CA THR A 175 -11.59 -34.75 -64.18
C THR A 175 -12.93 -34.56 -64.90
N SER A 176 -13.05 -33.57 -65.79
CA SER A 176 -14.09 -33.55 -66.82
C SER A 176 -13.46 -33.82 -68.19
N THR A 177 -13.82 -34.98 -68.73
CA THR A 177 -13.56 -35.44 -70.10
C THR A 177 -14.39 -34.60 -71.07
N ARG A 178 -13.77 -34.02 -72.10
CA ARG A 178 -14.48 -33.57 -73.31
C ARG A 178 -13.80 -34.19 -74.53
N GLY A 179 -14.50 -35.13 -75.14
CA GLY A 179 -14.12 -35.75 -76.41
C GLY A 179 -14.81 -35.09 -77.60
N ARG A 180 -14.11 -35.22 -78.74
CA ARG A 180 -14.50 -35.07 -80.15
C ARG A 180 -15.08 -33.74 -80.63
#